data_AF-A0A0B8WXM7-F1
#
_entry.id   AF-A0A0B8WXM7-F1
#
_cell.length_a   1.000
_cell.length_b   1.000
_cell.length_c   1.000
_cell.angle_alpha   90.00
_cell.angle_beta   90.00
_cell.angle_gamma   90.00
#
_symmetry.space_group_name_H-M   'P 1'
#
loop_
_entity.id
_entity.type
_entity.pdbx_description
1 polymer ?
#
loop_
_entity_poly.entity_id
_entity_poly.type
_entity_poly.pdbx_seq_one_letter_code
_entity_poly.pdbx_strand_id
1 'polypeptide(L)'
;MHKKLILLSTAIIVMALPAIGDDCLDWFKGTGIKPAKDICLVDCSIAPVDMGDFMCRDRCDEFCKVSQAKETLFKLSDLYPGLTSAERALAAEDPAKALGAYRLSWKAEELCHNLYAKSKTNDASDACRHFIWAGLLTNSYGKDYALKILNAHEQDLLQPKESLPWTTPTIGLVYYVLKLS
;
A
#
# COMPACT_ATOMS: atom_id res chain seq x y z
N MET A 1 -14.34 50.10 13.27
CA MET A 1 -14.03 49.48 11.97
C MET A 1 -14.18 47.96 12.13
N HIS A 2 -15.26 47.40 11.58
CA HIS A 2 -15.61 45.97 11.71
C HIS A 2 -14.93 45.14 10.63
N LYS A 3 -14.17 44.11 11.01
CA LYS A 3 -13.77 43.02 10.10
C LYS A 3 -14.49 41.75 10.55
N LYS A 4 -15.55 41.37 9.83
CA LYS A 4 -16.24 40.08 9.97
C LYS A 4 -15.39 39.02 9.27
N LEU A 5 -14.85 38.09 10.03
CA LEU A 5 -14.14 36.91 9.54
C LEU A 5 -15.19 35.82 9.25
N ILE A 6 -15.40 35.51 7.98
CA ILE A 6 -16.30 34.43 7.54
C ILE A 6 -15.47 33.15 7.50
N LEU A 7 -15.66 32.29 8.51
CA LEU A 7 -15.13 30.92 8.54
C LEU A 7 -16.02 30.03 7.67
N LEU A 8 -15.53 29.68 6.47
CA LEU A 8 -16.10 28.58 5.68
C LEU A 8 -15.52 27.26 6.20
N SER A 9 -16.31 26.54 7.00
CA SER A 9 -16.05 25.13 7.32
C SER A 9 -16.42 24.25 6.12
N THR A 10 -15.43 23.74 5.41
CA THR A 10 -15.60 22.63 4.48
C THR A 10 -15.66 21.32 5.26
N ALA A 11 -16.87 20.76 5.38
CA ALA A 11 -17.07 19.41 5.88
C ALA A 11 -16.57 18.40 4.84
N ILE A 12 -15.47 17.70 5.14
CA ILE A 12 -14.98 16.58 4.35
C ILE A 12 -15.85 15.37 4.71
N ILE A 13 -16.79 15.02 3.82
CA ILE A 13 -17.56 13.77 3.92
C ILE A 13 -16.63 12.64 3.47
N VAL A 14 -16.07 11.90 4.44
CA VAL A 14 -15.39 10.63 4.18
C VAL A 14 -16.46 9.59 3.91
N MET A 15 -16.72 9.27 2.64
CA MET A 15 -17.57 8.15 2.26
C MET A 15 -16.83 6.84 2.59
N ALA A 16 -17.21 6.20 3.68
CA ALA A 16 -16.78 4.84 3.98
C ALA A 16 -17.41 3.88 2.95
N LEU A 17 -16.57 3.22 2.16
CA LEU A 17 -17.02 2.14 1.28
C LEU A 17 -17.52 0.98 2.15
N PRO A 18 -18.75 0.48 1.92
CA PRO A 18 -19.28 -0.62 2.71
C PRO A 18 -18.55 -1.91 2.36
N ALA A 19 -17.82 -2.50 3.32
CA ALA A 19 -17.22 -3.82 3.14
C ALA A 19 -18.27 -4.84 2.66
N ILE A 20 -17.90 -5.68 1.69
CA ILE A 20 -18.72 -6.81 1.22
C ILE A 20 -19.02 -7.71 2.42
N GLY A 21 -20.30 -7.87 2.75
CA GLY A 21 -20.73 -8.74 3.85
C GLY A 21 -20.45 -10.22 3.54
N ASP A 22 -20.22 -11.01 4.58
CA ASP A 22 -19.84 -12.43 4.48
C ASP A 22 -20.83 -13.26 3.66
N ASP A 23 -22.14 -12.94 3.75
CA ASP A 23 -23.21 -13.63 3.02
C ASP A 23 -23.03 -13.55 1.49
N CYS A 24 -22.60 -12.39 0.97
CA CYS A 24 -22.36 -12.23 -0.46
C CYS A 24 -21.11 -12.97 -0.93
N LEU A 25 -20.10 -13.13 -0.08
CA LEU A 25 -18.89 -13.89 -0.43
C LEU A 25 -19.22 -15.37 -0.66
N ASP A 26 -20.15 -15.93 0.10
CA ASP A 26 -20.56 -17.32 -0.07
C ASP A 26 -21.44 -17.50 -1.31
N TRP A 27 -22.30 -16.52 -1.64
CA TRP A 27 -23.02 -16.50 -2.91
C TRP A 27 -22.07 -16.43 -4.13
N PHE A 28 -21.06 -15.56 -4.11
CA PHE A 28 -20.08 -15.47 -5.20
C PHE A 28 -19.30 -16.78 -5.40
N LYS A 29 -18.96 -17.48 -4.29
CA LYS A 29 -18.32 -18.80 -4.36
C LYS A 29 -19.27 -19.87 -4.93
N GLY A 30 -20.53 -19.88 -4.48
CA GLY A 30 -21.53 -20.86 -4.89
C GLY A 30 -21.91 -20.77 -6.37
N THR A 31 -21.90 -19.55 -6.92
CA THR A 31 -22.17 -19.28 -8.34
C THR A 31 -20.95 -19.49 -9.24
N GLY A 32 -19.75 -19.62 -8.67
CA GLY A 32 -18.51 -19.83 -9.41
C GLY A 32 -18.02 -18.58 -10.14
N ILE A 33 -18.54 -17.40 -9.80
CA ILE A 33 -18.10 -16.12 -10.37
C ILE A 33 -16.67 -15.85 -9.90
N LYS A 34 -15.77 -15.59 -10.85
CA LYS A 34 -14.36 -15.29 -10.56
C LYS A 34 -14.10 -13.81 -10.83
N PRO A 35 -13.52 -13.07 -9.87
CA PRO A 35 -13.35 -11.64 -10.00
C PRO A 35 -12.42 -11.27 -11.17
N ALA A 36 -11.47 -12.13 -11.54
CA ALA A 36 -10.38 -11.87 -12.51
C ALA A 36 -10.68 -12.30 -13.96
N LYS A 37 -11.95 -12.44 -14.32
CA LYS A 37 -12.37 -12.81 -15.67
C LYS A 37 -12.86 -11.54 -16.38
N ASP A 38 -12.52 -11.35 -17.65
CA ASP A 38 -12.98 -10.17 -18.43
C ASP A 38 -14.51 -10.03 -18.45
N ILE A 39 -15.21 -11.13 -18.25
CA ILE A 39 -16.68 -11.19 -18.18
C ILE A 39 -17.21 -11.31 -16.76
N CYS A 40 -16.42 -11.01 -15.71
CA CYS A 40 -16.86 -11.11 -14.31
C CYS A 40 -18.13 -10.31 -14.06
N LEU A 41 -18.18 -9.06 -14.52
CA LEU A 41 -19.33 -8.18 -14.28
C LEU A 41 -20.59 -8.73 -14.96
N VAL A 42 -20.43 -9.28 -16.17
CA VAL A 42 -21.52 -9.87 -16.95
C VAL A 42 -22.00 -11.16 -16.27
N ASP A 43 -21.10 -12.10 -15.98
CA ASP A 43 -21.38 -13.36 -15.28
C ASP A 43 -22.07 -13.09 -13.92
N CYS A 44 -21.64 -12.04 -13.21
CA CYS A 44 -22.21 -11.65 -11.93
C CYS A 44 -23.62 -11.05 -12.05
N SER A 45 -23.85 -10.20 -13.04
CA SER A 45 -25.15 -9.56 -13.28
C SER A 45 -26.25 -10.54 -13.69
N ILE A 46 -25.88 -11.69 -14.28
CA ILE A 46 -26.82 -12.71 -14.75
C ILE A 46 -26.95 -13.91 -13.80
N ALA A 47 -26.10 -13.99 -12.78
CA ALA A 47 -26.08 -15.12 -11.86
C ALA A 47 -27.40 -15.23 -11.06
N PRO A 48 -27.90 -16.46 -10.82
CA PRO A 48 -29.14 -16.66 -10.09
C PRO A 48 -28.99 -16.16 -8.65
N VAL A 49 -29.97 -15.39 -8.21
CA VAL A 49 -30.07 -14.88 -6.83
C VAL A 49 -31.30 -15.48 -6.16
N ASP A 50 -31.20 -15.74 -4.86
CA ASP A 50 -32.34 -16.04 -4.01
C ASP A 50 -32.74 -14.78 -3.20
N MET A 51 -33.84 -14.87 -2.45
CA MET A 51 -34.35 -13.80 -1.58
C MET A 51 -33.29 -13.27 -0.59
N GLY A 52 -32.33 -14.12 -0.17
CA GLY A 52 -31.22 -13.74 0.71
C GLY A 52 -30.06 -13.03 0.00
N ASP A 53 -29.83 -13.34 -1.29
CA ASP A 53 -28.65 -12.90 -2.03
C ASP A 53 -28.95 -11.78 -3.02
N PHE A 54 -30.20 -11.30 -3.06
CA PHE A 54 -30.66 -10.29 -3.99
C PHE A 54 -29.79 -9.02 -3.97
N MET A 55 -29.35 -8.61 -2.78
CA MET A 55 -28.49 -7.43 -2.57
C MET A 55 -27.03 -7.65 -3.00
N CYS A 56 -26.60 -8.91 -3.22
CA CYS A 56 -25.23 -9.22 -3.61
C CYS A 56 -24.96 -8.88 -5.08
N ARG A 57 -26.02 -8.84 -5.90
CA ARG A 57 -25.94 -8.38 -7.29
C ARG A 57 -25.48 -6.93 -7.41
N ASP A 58 -25.92 -6.07 -6.50
CA ASP A 58 -25.50 -4.66 -6.48
C ASP A 58 -24.03 -4.47 -6.09
N ARG A 59 -23.40 -5.53 -5.56
CA ARG A 59 -21.97 -5.54 -5.18
C ARG A 59 -21.06 -6.21 -6.22
N CYS A 60 -21.61 -6.60 -7.38
CA CYS A 60 -20.82 -7.17 -8.47
C CYS A 60 -19.67 -6.26 -8.91
N ASP A 61 -19.91 -4.95 -8.98
CA ASP A 61 -18.88 -3.97 -9.29
C ASP A 61 -17.72 -3.99 -8.29
N GLU A 62 -18.03 -4.07 -7.00
CA GLU A 62 -17.04 -4.10 -5.94
C GLU A 62 -16.24 -5.42 -6.00
N PHE A 63 -16.94 -6.56 -6.08
CA PHE A 63 -16.32 -7.88 -6.16
C PHE A 63 -15.44 -8.05 -7.41
N CYS A 64 -15.92 -7.65 -8.58
CA CYS A 64 -15.16 -7.76 -9.83
C CYS A 64 -14.03 -6.73 -9.93
N LYS A 65 -14.04 -5.64 -9.15
CA LYS A 65 -12.90 -4.69 -9.06
C LYS A 65 -11.79 -5.19 -8.14
N VAL A 66 -12.10 -6.05 -7.15
CA VAL A 66 -11.09 -6.67 -6.25
C VAL A 66 -10.10 -7.57 -7.01
N SER A 67 -10.44 -8.10 -8.18
CA SER A 67 -9.47 -8.85 -8.99
C SER A 67 -8.35 -8.00 -9.57
N GLN A 68 -8.63 -6.74 -9.92
CA GLN A 68 -7.58 -5.85 -10.39
C GLN A 68 -6.56 -5.64 -9.27
N ALA A 69 -7.00 -5.57 -8.01
CA ALA A 69 -6.10 -5.48 -6.87
C ALA A 69 -5.21 -6.72 -6.74
N LYS A 70 -5.79 -7.93 -6.82
CA LYS A 70 -5.05 -9.21 -6.70
C LYS A 70 -4.13 -9.47 -7.90
N GLU A 71 -4.58 -9.18 -9.12
CA GLU A 71 -3.78 -9.29 -10.34
C GLU A 71 -2.67 -8.23 -10.36
N THR A 72 -2.94 -7.01 -9.89
CA THR A 72 -1.91 -5.98 -9.67
C THR A 72 -0.93 -6.41 -8.60
N LEU A 73 -1.37 -7.12 -7.55
CA LEU A 73 -0.50 -7.67 -6.52
C LEU A 73 0.47 -8.72 -7.06
N PHE A 74 -0.06 -9.67 -7.83
CA PHE A 74 0.76 -10.70 -8.47
C PHE A 74 1.73 -10.08 -9.47
N LYS A 75 1.25 -9.10 -10.27
CA LYS A 75 2.13 -8.29 -11.12
C LYS A 75 3.19 -7.54 -10.30
N LEU A 76 2.85 -7.00 -9.13
CA LEU A 76 3.79 -6.26 -8.27
C LEU A 76 4.85 -7.18 -7.67
N SER A 77 4.47 -8.38 -7.22
CA SER A 77 5.43 -9.40 -6.75
C SER A 77 6.34 -9.91 -7.85
N ASP A 78 5.84 -10.01 -9.08
CA ASP A 78 6.64 -10.38 -10.25
C ASP A 78 7.56 -9.22 -10.70
N LEU A 79 7.10 -7.97 -10.56
CA LEU A 79 7.87 -6.75 -10.83
C LEU A 79 8.97 -6.48 -9.80
N TYR A 80 8.81 -6.95 -8.56
CA TYR A 80 9.73 -6.72 -7.45
C TYR A 80 10.10 -8.05 -6.76
N PRO A 81 10.97 -8.86 -7.37
CA PRO A 81 11.52 -10.03 -6.69
C PRO A 81 12.34 -9.56 -5.48
N GLY A 82 11.75 -9.65 -4.28
CA GLY A 82 12.35 -9.12 -3.06
C GLY A 82 11.38 -8.50 -2.06
N LEU A 83 10.10 -8.35 -2.40
CA LEU A 83 9.07 -7.93 -1.44
C LEU A 83 9.03 -8.84 -0.21
N THR A 84 9.11 -8.22 0.97
CA THR A 84 8.92 -8.91 2.25
C THR A 84 7.49 -9.44 2.37
N SER A 85 7.29 -10.42 3.26
CA SER A 85 5.93 -10.89 3.58
C SER A 85 5.01 -9.75 4.07
N ALA A 86 5.55 -8.81 4.85
CA ALA A 86 4.80 -7.67 5.38
C ALA A 86 4.48 -6.63 4.31
N GLU A 87 5.42 -6.35 3.42
CA GLU A 87 5.18 -5.45 2.29
C GLU A 87 4.11 -6.00 1.34
N ARG A 88 4.09 -7.32 1.10
CA ARG A 88 3.02 -7.97 0.33
C ARG A 88 1.66 -7.80 1.00
N ALA A 89 1.60 -7.85 2.33
CA ALA A 89 0.37 -7.60 3.07
C ALA A 89 -0.11 -6.15 2.89
N LEU A 90 0.81 -5.17 2.94
CA LEU A 90 0.47 -3.76 2.67
C LEU A 90 -0.03 -3.54 1.24
N ALA A 91 0.63 -4.17 0.27
CA ALA A 91 0.19 -4.11 -1.11
C ALA A 91 -1.22 -4.72 -1.29
N ALA A 92 -1.59 -5.73 -0.49
CA ALA A 92 -2.89 -6.39 -0.59
C ALA A 92 -4.03 -5.50 -0.08
N GLU A 93 -3.74 -4.61 0.88
CA GLU A 93 -4.69 -3.62 1.37
C GLU A 93 -4.94 -2.50 0.34
N ASP A 94 -3.87 -1.95 -0.26
CA ASP A 94 -3.95 -0.85 -1.22
C ASP A 94 -2.84 -0.95 -2.30
N PRO A 95 -3.09 -1.70 -3.38
CA PRO A 95 -2.06 -2.03 -4.36
C PRO A 95 -1.62 -0.81 -5.19
N ALA A 96 -2.51 0.16 -5.41
CA ALA A 96 -2.17 1.37 -6.13
C ALA A 96 -1.21 2.24 -5.31
N LYS A 97 -1.49 2.40 -4.01
CA LYS A 97 -0.61 3.15 -3.10
C LYS A 97 0.71 2.43 -2.86
N ALA A 98 0.72 1.11 -2.75
CA ALA A 98 1.94 0.32 -2.63
C ALA A 98 2.82 0.41 -3.90
N LEU A 99 2.24 0.25 -5.10
CA LEU A 99 2.96 0.45 -6.36
C LEU A 99 3.58 1.86 -6.45
N GLY A 100 2.83 2.88 -6.03
CA GLY A 100 3.32 4.25 -5.96
C GLY A 100 4.51 4.40 -5.00
N ALA A 101 4.44 3.78 -3.81
CA ALA A 101 5.55 3.75 -2.86
C ALA A 101 6.81 3.06 -3.42
N TYR A 102 6.66 1.96 -4.16
CA TYR A 102 7.79 1.29 -4.83
C TYR A 102 8.40 2.12 -5.96
N ARG A 103 7.60 2.88 -6.69
CA ARG A 103 8.16 3.82 -7.67
C ARG A 103 9.02 4.89 -7.00
N LEU A 104 8.67 5.30 -5.78
CA LEU A 104 9.48 6.24 -5.00
C LEU A 104 10.79 5.60 -4.50
N SER A 105 10.85 4.29 -4.23
CA SER A 105 12.12 3.63 -3.88
C SER A 105 13.09 3.61 -5.06
N TRP A 106 12.61 3.36 -6.29
CA TRP A 106 13.44 3.46 -7.49
C TRP A 106 13.98 4.87 -7.70
N LYS A 107 13.14 5.88 -7.47
CA LYS A 107 13.59 7.28 -7.54
C LYS A 107 14.66 7.57 -6.49
N ALA A 108 14.52 7.05 -5.27
CA ALA A 108 15.53 7.18 -4.24
C ALA A 108 16.84 6.46 -4.63
N GLU A 109 16.74 5.28 -5.24
CA GLU A 109 17.88 4.54 -5.79
C GLU A 109 18.61 5.34 -6.88
N GLU A 110 17.89 5.88 -7.86
CA GLU A 110 18.44 6.72 -8.93
C GLU A 110 19.20 7.94 -8.36
N LEU A 111 18.60 8.62 -7.38
CA LEU A 111 19.22 9.77 -6.73
C LEU A 111 20.49 9.40 -5.95
N CYS A 112 20.48 8.27 -5.25
CA CYS A 112 21.65 7.81 -4.50
C CYS A 112 22.72 7.17 -5.40
N HIS A 113 22.36 6.62 -6.56
CA HIS A 113 23.30 5.99 -7.49
C HIS A 113 24.37 6.98 -7.97
N ASN A 114 23.99 8.25 -8.16
CA ASN A 114 24.93 9.30 -8.56
C ASN A 114 25.92 9.70 -7.44
N LEU A 115 25.61 9.36 -6.18
CA LEU A 115 26.42 9.71 -5.01
C LEU A 115 27.35 8.56 -4.58
N TYR A 116 26.97 7.32 -4.85
CA TYR A 116 27.69 6.13 -4.40
C TYR A 116 28.04 5.21 -5.56
N ALA A 117 29.34 4.97 -5.76
CA ALA A 117 29.84 4.10 -6.84
C ALA A 117 29.43 2.63 -6.70
N LYS A 118 28.97 2.20 -5.51
CA LYS A 118 28.47 0.85 -5.23
C LYS A 118 27.16 0.98 -4.48
N SER A 119 26.17 0.19 -4.89
CA SER A 119 24.91 0.02 -4.20
C SER A 119 24.94 -1.32 -3.45
N LYS A 120 24.93 -1.28 -2.12
CA LYS A 120 24.85 -2.49 -1.28
C LYS A 120 23.82 -2.28 -0.17
N THR A 121 23.32 -3.39 0.36
CA THR A 121 22.49 -3.42 1.57
C THR A 121 23.36 -3.15 2.80
N ASN A 122 22.83 -2.42 3.80
CA ASN A 122 23.50 -2.09 5.07
C ASN A 122 24.78 -1.24 4.94
N ASP A 123 24.94 -0.43 3.90
CA ASP A 123 26.03 0.54 3.78
C ASP A 123 25.53 2.00 3.66
N ALA A 124 26.43 2.94 3.37
CA ALA A 124 26.07 4.35 3.22
C ALA A 124 25.11 4.61 2.04
N SER A 125 25.18 3.80 0.99
CA SER A 125 24.25 3.89 -0.15
C SER A 125 22.83 3.47 0.27
N ASP A 126 22.72 2.45 1.13
CA ASP A 126 21.45 1.98 1.70
C ASP A 126 20.79 3.04 2.60
N ALA A 127 21.58 3.62 3.50
CA ALA A 127 21.13 4.73 4.33
C ALA A 127 20.65 5.92 3.50
N CYS A 128 21.35 6.24 2.40
CA CYS A 128 20.90 7.27 1.46
C CYS A 128 19.54 6.93 0.87
N ARG A 129 19.36 5.71 0.35
CA ARG A 129 18.08 5.28 -0.25
C ARG A 129 16.95 5.39 0.75
N HIS A 130 17.13 4.89 1.97
CA HIS A 130 16.11 4.98 3.02
C HIS A 130 15.78 6.41 3.42
N PHE A 131 16.79 7.29 3.54
CA PHE A 131 16.56 8.70 3.87
C PHE A 131 15.74 9.40 2.78
N ILE A 132 16.14 9.28 1.51
CA ILE A 132 15.43 9.91 0.40
C ILE A 132 14.03 9.31 0.24
N TRP A 133 13.92 7.98 0.30
CA TRP A 133 12.64 7.30 0.15
C TRP A 133 11.66 7.69 1.26
N ALA A 134 12.11 7.77 2.52
CA ALA A 134 11.29 8.23 3.64
C ALA A 134 10.75 9.66 3.42
N GLY A 135 11.59 10.57 2.92
CA GLY A 135 11.17 11.93 2.58
C GLY A 135 10.13 11.96 1.46
N LEU A 136 10.35 11.18 0.39
CA LEU A 136 9.41 11.06 -0.73
C LEU A 136 8.08 10.47 -0.28
N LEU A 137 8.09 9.39 0.50
CA LEU A 137 6.90 8.75 1.05
C LEU A 137 6.09 9.70 1.94
N THR A 138 6.77 10.39 2.85
CA THR A 138 6.11 11.33 3.77
C THR A 138 5.44 12.47 3.00
N ASN A 139 6.11 13.00 1.98
CA ASN A 139 5.55 14.05 1.14
C ASN A 139 4.36 13.58 0.27
N SER A 140 4.38 12.34 -0.22
CA SER A 140 3.34 11.83 -1.13
C SER A 140 2.15 11.18 -0.42
N TYR A 141 2.38 10.49 0.70
CA TYR A 141 1.38 9.64 1.35
C TYR A 141 1.20 9.93 2.85
N GLY A 142 1.94 10.91 3.39
CA GLY A 142 1.91 11.26 4.80
C GLY A 142 2.80 10.36 5.66
N LYS A 143 3.08 10.86 6.87
CA LYS A 143 3.98 10.23 7.85
C LYS A 143 3.55 8.82 8.25
N ASP A 144 2.26 8.60 8.48
CA ASP A 144 1.76 7.31 8.99
C ASP A 144 1.97 6.18 7.99
N TYR A 145 1.65 6.44 6.72
CA TYR A 145 1.85 5.45 5.66
C TYR A 145 3.34 5.23 5.37
N ALA A 146 4.15 6.31 5.37
CA ALA A 146 5.59 6.20 5.23
C ALA A 146 6.21 5.31 6.31
N LEU A 147 5.80 5.48 7.56
CA LEU A 147 6.25 4.64 8.67
C LEU A 147 5.80 3.18 8.50
N LYS A 148 4.55 2.95 8.06
CA LYS A 148 4.02 1.60 7.86
C LYS A 148 4.84 0.81 6.83
N ILE A 149 5.15 1.42 5.68
CA ILE A 149 5.86 0.75 4.60
C ILE A 149 7.36 0.60 4.86
N LEU A 150 8.01 1.60 5.47
CA LEU A 150 9.42 1.48 5.86
C LEU A 150 9.61 0.38 6.92
N ASN A 151 8.71 0.28 7.90
CA ASN A 151 8.75 -0.83 8.86
C ASN A 151 8.57 -2.19 8.17
N ALA A 152 7.64 -2.29 7.21
CA ALA A 152 7.42 -3.54 6.47
C ALA A 152 8.64 -3.92 5.61
N HIS A 153 9.32 -2.93 5.02
CA HIS A 153 10.54 -3.12 4.23
C HIS A 153 11.69 -3.73 5.06
N GLU A 154 11.81 -3.30 6.31
CA GLU A 154 12.86 -3.77 7.22
C GLU A 154 12.57 -5.13 7.87
N GLN A 155 11.34 -5.64 7.77
CA GLN A 155 10.90 -6.82 8.53
C GLN A 155 11.49 -8.16 8.07
N ASP A 156 12.12 -8.25 6.91
CA ASP A 156 12.52 -9.53 6.30
C ASP A 156 13.97 -9.57 5.83
N LEU A 157 14.81 -8.66 6.32
CA LEU A 157 16.22 -8.69 5.99
C LEU A 157 17.04 -9.42 7.03
N LEU A 158 18.00 -10.18 6.49
CA LEU A 158 19.28 -10.66 7.01
C LEU A 158 20.06 -9.63 7.85
N GLN A 159 19.40 -8.92 8.76
CA GLN A 159 20.07 -8.13 9.77
C GLN A 159 20.87 -9.11 10.64
N PRO A 160 22.17 -8.86 10.89
CA PRO A 160 22.92 -9.68 11.82
C PRO A 160 22.11 -9.75 13.14
N LYS A 161 21.91 -10.95 13.69
CA LYS A 161 21.14 -11.22 14.92
C LYS A 161 21.64 -10.44 16.15
N GLU A 162 22.72 -9.70 16.00
CA GLU A 162 23.37 -8.92 17.03
C GLU A 162 23.48 -7.46 16.56
N SER A 163 22.34 -6.79 16.42
CA SER A 163 22.35 -5.33 16.55
C SER A 163 22.40 -5.01 18.04
N LEU A 164 23.61 -4.68 18.51
CA LEU A 164 23.77 -3.94 19.76
C LEU A 164 22.81 -2.75 19.77
N PRO A 165 22.23 -2.38 20.92
CA PRO A 165 20.98 -1.63 20.99
C PRO A 165 20.96 -0.25 20.30
N TRP A 166 22.07 0.28 19.77
CA TRP A 166 22.12 1.63 19.17
C TRP A 166 23.20 1.86 18.08
N THR A 167 23.72 0.85 17.36
CA THR A 167 24.95 1.02 16.55
C THR A 167 24.84 1.03 15.02
N THR A 168 23.68 1.28 14.42
CA THR A 168 23.67 1.90 13.07
C THR A 168 23.22 3.35 13.18
N PRO A 169 24.17 4.33 13.17
CA PRO A 169 23.85 5.75 13.36
C PRO A 169 22.93 6.32 12.28
N THR A 170 22.79 5.63 11.15
CA THR A 170 22.18 6.16 9.93
C THR A 170 20.67 5.96 9.84
N ILE A 171 20.11 4.86 10.36
CA ILE A 171 18.65 4.61 10.28
C ILE A 171 17.92 5.22 11.49
N GLY A 172 18.56 5.24 12.66
CA GLY A 172 18.01 5.90 13.86
C GLY A 172 17.69 7.38 13.61
N LEU A 173 18.48 8.07 12.78
CA LEU A 173 18.25 9.47 12.42
C LEU A 173 16.99 9.68 11.57
N VAL A 174 16.68 8.76 10.64
CA VAL A 174 15.46 8.81 9.82
C VAL A 174 14.22 8.62 10.70
N TYR A 175 14.25 7.63 11.60
CA TYR A 175 13.18 7.41 12.57
C TYR A 175 13.03 8.59 13.54
N TYR A 176 14.14 9.20 13.98
CA TYR A 176 14.13 10.35 14.88
C TYR A 176 13.53 11.60 14.22
N VAL A 177 13.90 11.87 12.96
CA VAL A 177 13.32 12.98 12.17
C VAL A 177 11.82 12.77 11.96
N LEU A 178 11.40 11.55 11.59
CA LEU A 178 9.98 11.24 11.43
C LEU A 178 9.23 11.32 12.77
N LYS A 179 9.81 10.92 13.91
CA LYS A 179 9.15 11.03 15.22
C LYS A 179 8.96 12.47 15.68
N LEU A 180 9.88 13.36 15.31
CA LEU A 180 9.92 14.76 15.77
C LEU A 180 9.14 15.75 14.90
N SER A 181 8.73 15.37 13.70
CA SER A 181 7.88 16.17 12.80
C SER A 181 6.43 15.72 12.84
#